data_AF-A0A0S3RAH3-F1
#
_entry.id   AF-A0A0S3RAH3-F1
#
_cell.length_a   1.000
_cell.length_b   1.000
_cell.length_c   1.000
_cell.angle_alpha   90.00
_cell.angle_beta   90.00
_cell.angle_gamma   90.00
#
_symmetry.space_group_name_H-M   'P 1'
#
loop_
_entity.id
_entity.type
_entity.pdbx_description
1 polymer ?
#
loop_
_entity_poly.entity_id
_entity_poly.type
_entity_poly.pdbx_seq_one_letter_code
_entity_poly.pdbx_strand_id
1 'polypeptide(L)' 'RNIMKKRGVEKIPGCSSIEINGIVHEFVAKDVLHPQFEWIYECLVSLTKQLELLMLKCEIPAYGDEFVS' A
#
# COMPACT_ATOMS: atom_id res chain seq x y z
N ARG A 1 7.84 5.75 -10.93
CA ARG A 1 7.76 6.44 -9.60
C ARG A 1 9.14 6.83 -9.01
N ASN A 2 10.24 6.12 -9.31
CA ASN A 2 11.58 6.44 -8.78
C ASN A 2 12.27 7.69 -9.36
N ILE A 3 11.84 8.14 -10.54
CA ILE A 3 12.44 9.30 -11.23
C ILE A 3 12.26 10.59 -10.41
N MET A 4 11.12 10.77 -9.75
CA MET A 4 10.84 11.97 -8.94
C MET A 4 11.67 12.00 -7.65
N LYS A 5 11.85 10.86 -6.97
CA LYS A 5 12.75 10.74 -5.81
C LYS A 5 14.21 11.06 -6.18
N LYS A 6 14.70 10.55 -7.32
CA LYS A 6 16.07 10.82 -7.80
C LYS A 6 16.31 12.30 -8.10
N ARG A 7 15.25 13.07 -8.38
CA ARG A 7 15.29 14.51 -8.64
C ARG A 7 15.09 15.36 -7.37
N GLY A 8 15.04 14.73 -6.19
CA GLY A 8 14.81 15.41 -4.92
C GLY A 8 13.37 15.88 -4.69
N VAL A 9 12.43 15.49 -5.56
CA VAL A 9 11.02 15.84 -5.39
C VAL A 9 10.39 14.84 -4.43
N GLU A 10 10.28 15.26 -3.18
CA GLU A 10 9.57 14.52 -2.14
C GLU A 10 8.08 14.81 -2.20
N LYS A 11 7.25 13.76 -2.21
CA LYS A 11 5.80 13.93 -2.10
C LYS A 11 5.46 14.12 -0.64
N ILE A 12 4.68 15.15 -0.34
CA ILE A 12 4.04 15.34 0.96
C ILE A 12 3.18 14.09 1.22
N PRO A 13 3.35 13.40 2.36
CA PRO A 13 2.50 12.26 2.72
C PRO A 13 1.05 12.74 2.87
N GLY A 14 0.10 11.96 2.36
CA GLY A 14 -1.32 12.21 2.62
C GLY A 14 -1.66 11.82 4.06
N CYS A 15 -2.74 12.37 4.60
CA CYS A 15 -3.34 11.91 5.84
C CYS A 15 -4.83 11.58 5.61
N SER A 16 -5.36 10.72 6.45
CA SER A 16 -6.78 10.40 6.54
C SER A 16 -7.16 10.31 8.01
N SER A 17 -8.41 10.56 8.36
CA SER A 17 -8.89 10.44 9.74
C SER A 17 -10.23 9.72 9.79
N ILE A 18 -10.50 9.04 10.91
CA ILE A 18 -11.80 8.43 11.21
C ILE A 18 -12.23 8.87 12.61
N GLU A 19 -13.53 9.01 12.83
CA GLU A 19 -14.09 9.33 14.14
C GLU A 19 -14.80 8.10 14.71
N ILE A 20 -14.43 7.71 15.92
CA ILE A 20 -15.03 6.59 16.65
C ILE A 20 -15.31 7.07 18.08
N ASN A 21 -16.56 6.97 18.53
CA ASN A 21 -16.97 7.37 19.89
C ASN A 21 -16.60 8.82 20.24
N GLY A 22 -16.65 9.74 19.28
CA GLY A 22 -16.26 11.14 19.46
C GLY A 22 -14.74 11.37 19.52
N ILE A 23 -13.93 10.34 19.28
CA ILE A 23 -12.47 10.42 19.23
C ILE A 23 -12.04 10.36 17.76
N VAL A 24 -11.29 11.38 17.33
CA VAL A 24 -10.68 11.42 15.99
C VAL A 24 -9.35 10.67 16.02
N HIS A 25 -9.24 9.66 15.17
CA HIS A 25 -7.99 8.93 14.92
C HIS A 25 -7.44 9.36 13.57
N GLU A 26 -6.26 9.96 13.56
CA GLU A 26 -5.53 10.34 12.34
C GLU A 26 -4.57 9.22 11.92
N PHE A 27 -4.44 9.04 10.61
CA PHE A 27 -3.54 8.08 9.98
C PHE A 27 -2.76 8.79 8.90
N VAL A 28 -1.43 8.80 9.03
CA VAL A 28 -0.54 9.38 8.03
C VAL A 28 -0.11 8.32 7.02
N ALA A 29 0.05 8.69 5.75
CA ALA A 29 0.57 7.78 4.76
C ALA A 29 2.01 7.37 5.13
N LYS A 30 2.22 6.07 5.35
CA LYS A 30 3.44 5.47 5.91
C LYS A 30 3.64 5.72 7.40
N ASP A 31 2.55 5.83 8.15
CA ASP A 31 2.62 6.01 9.59
C ASP A 31 3.40 4.88 10.27
N VAL A 32 4.15 5.25 11.31
CA VAL A 32 4.85 4.33 12.23
C VAL A 32 4.43 4.57 13.68
N LEU A 33 3.47 5.46 13.93
CA LEU A 33 3.01 5.84 15.26
C LEU A 33 2.18 4.73 15.93
N HIS A 34 1.61 3.80 15.17
CA HIS A 34 0.86 2.69 15.73
C HIS A 34 1.81 1.71 16.45
N PRO A 35 1.59 1.31 17.72
CA PRO A 35 2.52 0.44 18.47
C PRO A 35 2.84 -0.90 17.80
N GLN A 36 1.97 -1.35 16.88
CA GLN A 36 2.11 -2.61 16.14
C GLN A 36 2.49 -2.41 14.67
N PHE A 37 2.96 -1.22 14.27
CA PHE A 37 3.23 -0.89 12.87
C PHE A 37 4.18 -1.91 12.21
N GLU A 38 5.21 -2.37 12.92
CA GLU A 38 6.19 -3.32 12.44
C GLU A 38 5.53 -4.63 12.00
N TRP A 39 4.72 -5.23 12.87
CA TRP A 39 3.97 -6.46 12.57
C TRP A 39 3.00 -6.27 11.39
N ILE A 40 2.29 -5.14 11.34
CA ILE A 40 1.36 -4.83 10.24
C ILE A 40 2.12 -4.80 8.91
N TYR A 41 3.28 -4.14 8.86
CA TYR A 41 4.10 -4.07 7.65
C TYR A 41 4.69 -5.42 7.26
N GLU A 42 5.11 -6.24 8.23
CA GLU A 42 5.58 -7.62 7.98
C GLU A 42 4.49 -8.50 7.36
N CYS A 43 3.25 -8.38 7.85
CA CYS A 43 2.10 -9.06 7.27
C CYS A 43 1.88 -8.62 5.82
N LEU A 44 1.91 -7.32 5.53
CA LEU A 44 1.75 -6.78 4.17
C LEU A 44 2.85 -7.29 3.23
N VAL A 45 4.11 -7.32 3.67
CA VAL A 45 5.22 -7.86 2.89
C VAL A 45 5.01 -9.35 2.60
N SER A 46 4.57 -10.11 3.60
CA SER A 46 4.32 -11.55 3.46
C SER A 46 3.18 -11.83 2.47
N LEU A 47 2.08 -11.09 2.56
CA LEU A 47 0.96 -11.18 1.61
C LEU A 47 1.39 -10.82 0.19
N THR A 48 2.19 -9.77 0.03
CA THR A 48 2.71 -9.35 -1.29
C THR A 48 3.55 -10.46 -1.92
N LYS A 49 4.47 -11.07 -1.15
CA LYS A 49 5.28 -12.20 -1.62
C LYS A 49 4.42 -13.40 -2.02
N GLN A 50 3.37 -13.71 -1.26
CA GLN A 50 2.46 -14.80 -1.60
C GLN A 50 1.72 -14.52 -2.91
N LEU A 51 1.24 -13.29 -3.12
CA LEU A 51 0.59 -12.87 -4.37
C LEU A 51 1.55 -12.96 -5.56
N GLU A 52 2.79 -12.49 -5.42
CA GLU A 52 3.81 -12.60 -6.47
C GLU A 52 4.14 -14.07 -6.81
N LEU A 53 4.27 -14.93 -5.80
CA LEU A 53 4.49 -16.36 -6.01
C LEU A 53 3.30 -17.05 -6.69
N LEU A 54 2.07 -16.63 -6.39
CA LEU A 54 0.86 -17.14 -7.06
C LEU A 54 0.79 -16.68 -8.51
N MET A 55 1.16 -15.43 -8.80
CA MET A 55 1.24 -14.89 -10.16
C MET A 55 2.28 -15.60 -11.04
N LEU A 56 3.27 -16.27 -10.45
CA LEU A 56 4.23 -17.12 -11.17
C LEU A 56 3.77 -18.58 -11.32
N LYS A 57 2.86 -19.04 -10.46
CA LYS A 57 2.41 -20.44 -10.41
C LYS A 57 1.18 -20.72 -11.24
N CYS A 58 0.35 -19.71 -11.46
CA CYS A 58 -0.81 -19.83 -12.32
C CYS A 58 -0.46 -19.15 -13.64
N GLU A 59 -0.39 -19.89 -14.75
CA GLU A 59 -0.54 -19.32 -16.08
C GLU A 59 -1.97 -18.77 -16.18
N ILE A 60 -2.23 -17.65 -15.52
CA ILE A 60 -3.46 -16.91 -15.71
C ILE A 60 -3.34 -16.33 -17.12
N PRO A 61 -4.17 -16.74 -18.09
CA PRO A 61 -4.18 -16.09 -19.39
C PRO A 61 -4.43 -14.62 -19.13
N ALA A 62 -3.53 -13.77 -19.62
CA ALA A 62 -3.59 -12.33 -19.41
C ALA A 62 -5.02 -11.86 -19.72
N TYR A 63 -5.76 -11.42 -18.70
CA TYR A 63 -7.06 -10.79 -18.86
C TYR A 63 -6.79 -9.41 -19.45
N GLY A 64 -6.61 -9.39 -20.78
CA GLY A 64 -6.34 -8.19 -21.55
C GLY A 64 -7.52 -7.24 -21.47
N ASP A 65 -7.22 -5.96 -21.24
CA ASP A 65 -7.67 -4.76 -21.96
C ASP A 65 -9.00 -4.78 -22.76
N GLU A 66 -10.04 -5.48 -22.31
CA GLU A 66 -11.41 -5.27 -22.76
C GLU A 66 -12.16 -4.55 -21.65
N PHE A 67 -12.16 -3.21 -21.70
CA PHE A 67 -13.23 -2.28 -21.32
C PHE A 67 -12.61 -0.88 -21.17
N VAL A 68 -12.14 -0.34 -22.31
CA VAL A 68 -12.26 1.09 -22.58
C VAL A 68 -13.34 1.22 -23.64
N SER A 69 -14.53 1.65 -23.22
CA SER A 69 -15.53 2.27 -24.08
C SER A 69 -16.03 3.54 -23.40
#